data_AF-A0A392QGB6-F1
#
_entry.id   AF-A0A392QGB6-F1
#
_cell.length_a   1.000
_cell.length_b   1.000
_cell.length_c   1.000
_cell.angle_alpha   90.00
_cell.angle_beta   90.00
_cell.angle_gamma   90.00
#
_symmetry.space_group_name_H-M   'P 1'
#
loop_
_entity.id
_entity.type
_entity.pdbx_description
1 polymer ?
#
loop_
_entity_poly.entity_id
_entity_poly.type
_entity_poly.pdbx_seq_one_letter_code
_entity_poly.pdbx_strand_id
1 'polypeptide(L)'
;PILLQSSPTTRNGNTYSFRFENIWLKEDGIGEVVTDSWNEGKELDITNQVSHCANRLQEWGHRKRMRFKQEVAECGEEMERLRGSHDTGNSKRYKDAQEKHARLLVQEEVYWRQRAKKHWLREGDLNTKFFHISATASSKVKKIDKLVNEQILK
;
A
#
# COMPACT_ATOMS: atom_id res chain seq x y z
N PRO A 1 -7.67 17.93 -41.24
CA PRO A 1 -6.80 16.74 -41.39
C PRO A 1 -6.29 16.27 -40.03
N ILE A 2 -6.62 15.04 -39.61
CA ILE A 2 -6.15 14.47 -38.35
C ILE A 2 -5.00 13.51 -38.66
N LEU A 3 -3.84 13.75 -38.05
CA LEU A 3 -2.67 12.89 -38.12
C LEU A 3 -2.91 11.63 -37.28
N LEU A 4 -2.97 10.48 -37.95
CA LEU A 4 -2.97 9.16 -37.31
C LEU A 4 -1.54 8.79 -36.92
N GLN A 5 -1.23 8.81 -35.63
CA GLN A 5 -0.02 8.16 -35.10
C GLN A 5 -0.25 6.65 -35.03
N SER A 6 0.39 5.92 -35.94
CA SER A 6 0.37 4.45 -36.04
C SER A 6 1.47 3.76 -35.23
N SER A 7 2.24 4.52 -34.45
CA SER A 7 3.21 3.95 -33.51
C SER A 7 2.46 3.29 -32.35
N PRO A 8 2.78 2.05 -31.94
CA PRO A 8 2.21 1.48 -30.73
C PRO A 8 2.52 2.43 -29.58
N THR A 9 1.50 2.92 -28.88
CA THR A 9 1.70 3.64 -27.62
C THR A 9 2.34 2.63 -26.69
N THR A 10 3.65 2.69 -26.54
CA THR A 10 4.33 1.98 -25.46
C THR A 10 3.70 2.54 -24.20
N ARG A 11 2.81 1.77 -23.54
CA ARG A 11 2.41 2.06 -22.17
C ARG A 11 3.68 1.87 -21.36
N ASN A 12 4.46 2.95 -21.29
CA ASN A 12 5.72 3.01 -20.56
C ASN A 12 5.43 2.50 -19.14
N GLY A 13 6.32 1.61 -18.69
CA GLY A 13 6.09 0.64 -17.64
C GLY A 13 5.44 1.23 -16.40
N ASN A 14 4.47 0.48 -15.87
CA ASN A 14 3.97 0.52 -14.50
C ASN A 14 4.34 1.81 -13.73
N THR A 15 3.76 2.95 -14.13
CA THR A 15 3.92 4.19 -13.37
C THR A 15 3.24 3.93 -12.04
N TYR A 16 4.04 3.77 -10.99
CA TYR A 16 3.56 3.53 -9.64
C TYR A 16 2.77 4.79 -9.23
N SER A 17 1.47 4.79 -9.52
CA SER A 17 0.61 5.91 -9.17
C SER A 17 0.33 5.84 -7.69
N PHE A 18 0.39 7.01 -7.04
CA PHE A 18 0.00 7.13 -5.65
C PHE A 18 -1.39 6.53 -5.44
N ARG A 19 -1.51 5.70 -4.40
CA ARG A 19 -2.80 5.22 -3.92
C ARG A 19 -2.85 5.45 -2.42
N PHE A 20 -3.81 6.26 -2.00
CA PHE A 20 -4.11 6.39 -0.59
C PHE A 20 -4.58 5.04 -0.04
N GLU A 21 -4.06 4.68 1.12
CA GLU A 21 -4.47 3.47 1.80
C GLU A 21 -5.37 3.82 2.97
N ASN A 22 -6.60 3.31 2.96
CA ASN A 22 -7.56 3.57 4.04
C ASN A 22 -7.06 3.14 5.43
N ILE A 23 -6.06 2.25 5.49
CA ILE A 23 -5.47 1.87 6.78
C ILE A 23 -4.70 3.02 7.43
N TRP A 24 -4.15 3.94 6.65
CA TRP A 24 -3.46 5.12 7.17
C TRP A 24 -4.36 5.98 8.07
N LEU A 25 -5.67 5.96 7.87
CA LEU A 25 -6.62 6.67 8.74
C LEU A 25 -6.71 6.11 10.16
N LYS A 26 -6.22 4.88 10.39
CA LYS A 26 -6.19 4.25 11.72
C LYS A 26 -4.82 4.34 12.39
N GLU A 27 -3.85 4.90 11.69
CA GLU A 27 -2.48 4.98 12.14
C GLU A 27 -2.24 6.33 12.81
N ASP A 28 -1.63 6.30 13.98
CA ASP A 28 -1.22 7.52 14.67
C ASP A 28 -0.20 8.29 13.82
N GLY A 29 -0.36 9.62 13.80
CA GLY A 29 0.49 10.54 13.06
C GLY A 29 0.05 10.85 11.62
N ILE A 30 -1.01 10.21 11.10
CA ILE A 30 -1.52 10.53 9.74
C ILE A 30 -1.94 12.00 9.60
N GLY A 31 -2.60 12.54 10.64
CA GLY A 31 -3.05 13.93 10.66
C GLY A 31 -1.89 14.90 10.59
N GLU A 32 -0.85 14.67 11.40
CA GLU A 32 0.38 15.46 11.41
C GLU A 32 1.05 15.47 10.03
N VAL A 33 1.22 14.29 9.40
CA VAL A 33 1.83 14.20 8.06
C VAL A 33 1.04 15.00 7.02
N VAL A 34 -0.29 14.93 7.05
CA VAL A 34 -1.15 15.68 6.12
C VAL A 34 -1.04 17.18 6.40
N THR A 35 -1.14 17.60 7.66
CA THR A 35 -1.04 19.02 8.05
C THR A 35 0.32 19.60 7.71
N ASP A 36 1.40 18.90 8.01
CA ASP A 36 2.78 19.34 7.75
C ASP A 36 3.04 19.43 6.25
N SER A 37 2.74 18.38 5.50
CA SER A 37 2.91 18.40 4.04
C SER A 37 2.05 19.48 3.37
N TRP A 38 0.85 19.74 3.89
CA TRP A 38 0.01 20.83 3.39
C TRP A 38 0.56 22.20 3.77
N ASN A 39 1.17 22.36 4.95
CA ASN A 39 1.80 23.61 5.33
C ASN A 39 3.08 23.89 4.53
N GLU A 40 3.87 22.86 4.23
CA GLU A 40 5.12 22.94 3.47
C GLU A 40 4.91 23.40 2.02
N GLY A 41 3.81 22.99 1.38
CA GLY A 41 3.54 23.35 -0.02
C GLY A 41 2.51 24.46 -0.24
N LYS A 42 2.23 25.31 0.77
CA LYS A 42 1.23 26.41 0.67
C LYS A 42 1.43 27.37 -0.51
N GLU A 43 2.65 27.47 -1.02
CA GLU A 43 3.01 28.34 -2.14
C GLU A 43 2.83 27.65 -3.51
N LEU A 44 2.56 26.35 -3.53
CA LEU A 44 2.31 25.57 -4.74
C LEU A 44 0.87 25.76 -5.23
N ASP A 45 0.64 25.60 -6.53
CA ASP A 45 -0.71 25.42 -7.03
C ASP A 45 -1.34 24.14 -6.46
N ILE A 46 -2.66 24.08 -6.48
CA ILE A 46 -3.41 22.97 -5.86
C ILE A 46 -3.01 21.58 -6.38
N THR A 47 -2.61 21.46 -7.65
CA THR A 47 -2.24 20.17 -8.24
C THR A 47 -0.89 19.70 -7.69
N ASN A 48 0.08 20.62 -7.64
CA ASN A 48 1.39 20.34 -7.07
C ASN A 48 1.31 20.13 -5.55
N GLN A 49 0.43 20.87 -4.87
CA GLN A 49 0.17 20.72 -3.45
C GLN A 49 -0.39 19.32 -3.10
N VAL A 50 -1.40 18.87 -3.84
CA VAL A 50 -1.96 17.52 -3.69
C VAL A 50 -0.91 16.46 -4.00
N SER A 51 -0.09 16.66 -5.03
CA SER A 51 0.98 15.73 -5.41
C SER A 51 2.09 15.66 -4.34
N HIS A 52 2.43 16.80 -3.73
CA HIS A 52 3.38 16.85 -2.63
C HIS A 52 2.89 16.07 -1.41
N CYS A 53 1.64 16.31 -0.99
CA CYS A 53 0.99 15.56 0.10
C CYS A 53 0.93 14.05 -0.20
N ALA A 54 0.56 13.68 -1.42
CA ALA A 54 0.54 12.29 -1.88
C ALA A 54 1.92 11.62 -1.75
N ASN A 55 2.99 12.28 -2.19
CA ASN A 55 4.36 11.74 -2.08
C ASN A 55 4.78 11.59 -0.61
N ARG A 56 4.52 12.59 0.23
CA ARG A 56 4.81 12.54 1.68
C ARG A 56 4.09 11.40 2.37
N LEU A 57 2.82 11.18 2.05
CA LEU A 57 2.03 10.06 2.55
C LEU A 57 2.57 8.71 2.09
N GLN A 58 2.96 8.61 0.81
CA GLN A 58 3.54 7.39 0.26
C GLN A 58 4.84 7.02 0.96
N GLU A 59 5.73 7.99 1.17
CA GLU A 59 6.97 7.79 1.90
C GLU A 59 6.72 7.40 3.36
N TRP A 60 5.78 8.07 4.02
CA TRP A 60 5.43 7.75 5.41
C TRP A 60 4.87 6.32 5.54
N GLY A 61 3.97 5.91 4.65
CA GLY A 61 3.46 4.54 4.60
C GLY A 61 4.56 3.53 4.29
N HIS A 62 5.49 3.87 3.39
CA HIS A 62 6.66 3.03 3.09
C HIS A 62 7.58 2.87 4.30
N ARG A 63 7.87 3.96 5.03
CA ARG A 63 8.69 3.94 6.26
C ARG A 63 8.08 3.02 7.32
N LYS A 64 6.76 3.09 7.55
CA LYS A 64 6.08 2.18 8.50
C LYS A 64 6.23 0.72 8.10
N ARG A 65 6.07 0.40 6.81
CA ARG A 65 6.28 -0.95 6.29
C ARG A 65 7.72 -1.43 6.49
N MET A 66 8.70 -0.58 6.17
CA MET A 66 10.11 -0.92 6.28
C MET A 66 10.55 -1.08 7.73
N ARG A 67 9.97 -0.31 8.66
CA ARG A 67 10.21 -0.45 10.10
C ARG A 67 9.92 -1.87 10.60
N PHE A 68 8.77 -2.45 10.24
CA PHE A 68 8.44 -3.83 10.63
C PHE A 68 9.49 -4.82 10.12
N LYS A 69 9.84 -4.74 8.83
CA LYS A 69 10.86 -5.61 8.23
C LYS A 69 12.21 -5.50 8.94
N GLN A 70 12.64 -4.28 9.22
CA GLN A 70 13.91 -4.02 9.86
C GLN A 70 13.93 -4.53 11.30
N GLU A 71 12.93 -4.19 12.11
CA GLU A 71 12.90 -4.62 13.52
C GLU A 71 12.78 -6.15 13.66
N VAL A 72 12.05 -6.81 12.76
CA VAL A 72 11.97 -8.28 12.71
C VAL A 72 13.33 -8.88 12.36
N ALA A 73 14.03 -8.33 11.36
CA ALA A 73 15.36 -8.78 10.97
C ALA A 73 16.37 -8.60 12.11
N GLU A 74 16.39 -7.43 12.75
CA GLU A 74 17.26 -7.14 13.90
C GLU A 74 17.04 -8.12 15.07
N CYS A 75 15.77 -8.47 15.37
CA CYS A 75 15.50 -9.48 16.40
C CYS A 75 15.99 -10.87 15.97
N GLY A 76 15.87 -11.21 14.68
CA GLY A 76 16.40 -12.45 14.11
C GLY A 76 17.91 -12.56 14.22
N GLU A 77 18.63 -11.50 13.86
CA GLU A 77 20.09 -11.42 13.98
C GLU A 77 20.56 -11.51 15.43
N GLU A 78 19.88 -10.83 16.36
CA GLU A 78 20.21 -10.90 17.79
C GLU A 78 19.96 -12.31 18.36
N MET A 79 18.87 -12.97 17.98
CA MET A 79 18.62 -14.36 18.37
C MET A 79 19.71 -15.29 17.83
N GLU A 80 20.14 -15.12 16.58
CA GLU A 80 21.19 -15.96 15.99
C GLU A 80 22.55 -15.71 16.66
N ARG A 81 22.87 -14.46 16.99
CA ARG A 81 24.11 -14.09 17.70
C ARG A 81 24.18 -14.67 19.12
N LEU A 82 23.04 -14.81 19.78
CA LEU A 82 22.93 -15.35 21.13
C LEU A 82 22.71 -16.88 21.15
N ARG A 83 22.52 -17.51 19.99
CA ARG A 83 22.26 -18.96 19.86
C ARG A 83 23.41 -19.77 20.45
N GLY A 84 23.09 -20.73 21.30
CA GLY A 84 24.08 -21.65 21.90
C GLY A 84 24.94 -21.02 23.01
N SER A 85 24.68 -19.76 23.38
CA SER A 85 25.31 -19.16 24.55
C SER A 85 24.57 -19.60 25.82
N HIS A 86 25.32 -20.09 26.81
CA HIS A 86 24.78 -20.72 28.01
C HIS A 86 24.86 -19.82 29.27
N ASP A 87 25.35 -18.59 29.17
CA ASP A 87 25.30 -17.67 30.31
C ASP A 87 23.89 -17.10 30.52
N THR A 88 23.56 -16.86 31.79
CA THR A 88 22.23 -16.42 32.22
C THR A 88 21.82 -15.07 31.60
N GLY A 89 22.80 -14.20 31.30
CA GLY A 89 22.55 -12.89 30.69
C GLY A 89 22.12 -13.01 29.23
N ASN A 90 22.85 -13.80 28.45
CA ASN A 90 22.52 -14.08 27.06
C ASN A 90 21.24 -14.89 26.91
N SER A 91 20.95 -15.82 27.85
CA SER A 91 19.67 -16.53 27.88
C SER A 91 18.47 -15.58 28.08
N LYS A 92 18.59 -14.60 28.98
CA LYS A 92 17.55 -13.58 29.16
C LYS A 92 17.38 -12.71 27.91
N ARG A 93 18.48 -12.20 27.36
CA ARG A 93 18.43 -11.38 26.13
C ARG A 93 17.84 -12.12 24.94
N TYR A 94 18.13 -13.42 24.81
CA TYR A 94 17.55 -14.26 23.77
C TYR A 94 16.03 -14.34 23.91
N LYS A 95 15.52 -14.57 25.14
CA LYS A 95 14.08 -14.57 25.41
C LYS A 95 13.44 -13.21 25.12
N ASP A 96 14.06 -12.12 25.55
CA ASP A 96 13.56 -10.76 25.30
C ASP A 96 13.49 -10.48 23.77
N ALA A 97 14.52 -10.88 23.01
CA ALA A 97 14.53 -10.76 21.55
C ALA A 97 13.47 -11.64 20.88
N GLN A 98 13.27 -12.87 21.38
CA GLN A 98 12.25 -13.80 20.89
C GLN A 98 10.82 -13.28 21.14
N GLU A 99 10.55 -12.74 22.33
CA GLU A 99 9.25 -12.13 22.67
C GLU A 99 8.99 -10.89 21.82
N LYS A 100 10.00 -10.02 21.64
CA LYS A 100 9.90 -8.86 20.76
C LYS A 100 9.62 -9.28 19.32
N HIS A 101 10.33 -10.28 18.80
CA HIS A 101 10.14 -10.82 17.45
C HIS A 101 8.70 -11.33 17.25
N ALA A 102 8.19 -12.14 18.19
CA ALA A 102 6.82 -12.66 18.13
C ALA A 102 5.77 -11.52 18.13
N ARG A 103 5.95 -10.52 19.00
CA ARG A 103 5.06 -9.35 19.06
C ARG A 103 5.07 -8.57 17.74
N LEU A 104 6.24 -8.35 17.14
CA LEU A 104 6.37 -7.64 15.87
C LEU A 104 5.69 -8.38 14.72
N LEU A 105 5.82 -9.70 14.65
CA LEU A 105 5.12 -10.51 13.66
C LEU A 105 3.60 -10.41 13.78
N VAL A 106 3.05 -10.41 15.00
CA VAL A 106 1.61 -10.23 15.23
C VAL A 106 1.15 -8.85 14.77
N GLN A 107 1.91 -7.79 15.08
CA GLN A 107 1.59 -6.43 14.65
C GLN A 107 1.65 -6.29 13.12
N GLU A 108 2.69 -6.84 12.49
CA GLU A 108 2.83 -6.89 11.05
C GLU A 108 1.66 -7.65 10.40
N GLU A 109 1.26 -8.79 10.96
CA GLU A 109 0.12 -9.56 10.46
C GLU A 109 -1.19 -8.75 10.53
N VAL A 110 -1.45 -8.07 11.64
CA VAL A 110 -2.63 -7.19 11.79
C VAL A 110 -2.60 -6.06 10.77
N TYR A 111 -1.43 -5.42 10.58
CA TYR A 111 -1.24 -4.37 9.58
C TYR A 111 -1.55 -4.87 8.16
N TRP A 112 -0.97 -6.00 7.76
CA TRP A 112 -1.21 -6.57 6.43
C TRP A 112 -2.64 -7.07 6.25
N ARG A 113 -3.25 -7.64 7.29
CA ARG A 113 -4.65 -8.07 7.30
C ARG A 113 -5.60 -6.91 7.01
N GLN A 114 -5.35 -5.75 7.64
CA GLN A 114 -6.12 -4.55 7.41
C GLN A 114 -5.90 -4.00 6.00
N ARG A 115 -4.64 -3.94 5.55
CA ARG A 115 -4.25 -3.46 4.21
C ARG A 115 -4.85 -4.31 3.08
N ALA A 116 -4.85 -5.63 3.25
CA ALA A 116 -5.37 -6.57 2.25
C ALA A 116 -6.90 -6.52 2.08
N LYS A 117 -7.61 -5.64 2.82
CA LYS A 117 -9.08 -5.57 2.83
C LYS A 117 -9.70 -6.96 3.02
N LYS A 118 -9.23 -7.71 4.02
CA LYS A 118 -9.61 -9.11 4.33
C LYS A 118 -11.12 -9.33 4.63
N HIS A 119 -11.99 -8.33 4.42
CA HIS A 119 -13.42 -8.56 4.28
C HIS A 119 -13.74 -9.48 3.10
N TRP A 120 -12.98 -9.41 1.98
CA TRP A 120 -13.17 -10.33 0.85
C TRP A 120 -12.94 -11.80 1.24
N LEU A 121 -12.05 -12.03 2.21
CA LEU A 121 -11.72 -13.36 2.73
C LEU A 121 -12.78 -13.93 3.68
N ARG A 122 -13.71 -13.11 4.20
CA ARG A 122 -14.85 -13.62 4.98
C ARG A 122 -15.94 -14.20 4.07
N GLU A 123 -16.00 -13.77 2.81
CA GLU A 123 -16.90 -14.37 1.80
C GLU A 123 -16.18 -15.36 0.87
N GLY A 124 -14.85 -15.41 0.95
CA GLY A 124 -14.02 -16.42 0.30
C GLY A 124 -13.94 -16.25 -1.23
N ASP A 125 -12.93 -16.91 -1.80
CA ASP A 125 -12.86 -17.35 -3.20
C ASP A 125 -13.93 -18.43 -3.52
N LEU A 126 -14.99 -18.47 -2.74
CA LEU A 126 -16.18 -19.19 -3.13
C LEU A 126 -16.74 -18.37 -4.29
N ASN A 127 -17.02 -19.01 -5.43
CA ASN A 127 -17.81 -18.49 -6.54
C ASN A 127 -19.23 -18.12 -6.05
N THR A 128 -19.33 -17.19 -5.10
CA THR A 128 -20.58 -16.76 -4.50
C THR A 128 -21.27 -15.87 -5.52
N LYS A 129 -22.59 -15.91 -5.48
CA LYS A 129 -23.44 -15.07 -6.32
C LYS A 129 -23.03 -13.59 -6.20
N PHE A 130 -22.61 -13.14 -5.01
CA PHE A 130 -22.15 -11.77 -4.78
C PHE A 130 -20.89 -11.41 -5.57
N PHE A 131 -19.89 -12.30 -5.62
CA PHE A 131 -18.69 -12.10 -6.44
C PHE A 131 -19.03 -11.99 -7.91
N HIS A 132 -19.84 -12.92 -8.44
CA HIS A 132 -20.27 -12.88 -9.84
C HIS A 132 -21.10 -11.64 -10.16
N ILE A 133 -21.98 -11.20 -9.25
CA ILE A 133 -22.75 -9.96 -9.43
C ILE A 133 -21.81 -8.75 -9.48
N SER A 134 -20.87 -8.64 -8.54
CA SER A 134 -19.94 -7.52 -8.45
C SER A 134 -18.97 -7.46 -9.64
N ALA A 135 -18.45 -8.62 -10.06
CA ALA A 135 -17.60 -8.75 -11.24
C ALA A 135 -18.37 -8.41 -12.53
N THR A 136 -19.61 -8.89 -12.65
CA THR A 136 -20.51 -8.59 -13.78
C THR A 136 -20.86 -7.11 -13.84
N ALA A 137 -21.19 -6.48 -12.70
CA ALA A 137 -21.45 -5.05 -12.63
C ALA A 137 -20.22 -4.23 -13.06
N SER A 138 -19.04 -4.61 -12.59
CA SER A 138 -17.77 -3.97 -12.97
C SER A 138 -17.44 -4.17 -14.46
N SER A 139 -17.76 -5.34 -15.03
CA SER A 139 -17.57 -5.62 -16.46
C SER A 139 -18.51 -4.78 -17.32
N LYS A 140 -19.77 -4.60 -16.93
CA LYS A 140 -20.73 -3.72 -17.62
C LYS A 140 -20.26 -2.27 -17.66
N VAL A 141 -19.72 -1.75 -16.55
CA VAL A 141 -19.20 -0.38 -16.49
C VAL A 141 -17.98 -0.19 -17.39
N LYS A 142 -17.14 -1.23 -17.53
CA LYS A 142 -15.93 -1.19 -18.35
C LYS A 142 -16.15 -1.59 -19.81
N LYS A 143 -17.38 -1.99 -20.16
CA LYS A 143 -17.72 -2.41 -21.52
C LYS A 143 -17.91 -1.18 -22.40
N ILE A 144 -17.03 -1.04 -23.38
CA ILE A 144 -17.17 -0.03 -24.43
C ILE A 144 -18.04 -0.65 -25.53
N ASP A 145 -19.30 -0.22 -25.63
CA ASP A 145 -20.26 -0.84 -26.55
C ASP A 145 -20.04 -0.42 -28.01
N LYS A 146 -19.77 0.86 -28.27
CA LYS A 146 -19.40 1.38 -29.60
C LYS A 146 -18.51 2.60 -29.46
N LEU A 147 -17.57 2.73 -30.39
CA LEU A 147 -16.81 3.95 -30.60
C LEU A 147 -17.57 4.82 -31.59
N VAL A 148 -17.88 6.06 -31.22
CA VAL A 148 -18.56 7.02 -32.10
C VAL A 148 -17.51 7.96 -32.67
N ASN A 149 -17.39 7.98 -33.99
CA ASN A 149 -16.53 8.94 -34.69
C ASN A 149 -17.37 10.20 -35.01
N GLU A 150 -17.07 11.32 -34.37
CA GLU A 150 -17.67 12.63 -34.69
C GLU A 150 -17.07 13.27 -35.95
N GLN A 151 -17.13 12.57 -37.09
CA GLN A 151 -16.80 13.16 -38.39
C GLN A 151 -17.76 12.72 -39.48
N ILE A 152 -19.04 13.09 -39.36
CA ILE A 152 -19.89 13.33 -40.54
C ILE A 152 -20.83 14.51 -40.22
N LEU A 153 -20.35 15.73 -40.42
CA LEU A 153 -21.21 16.82 -40.88
C LEU A 153 -20.54 17.42 -42.12
N LYS A 154 -21.37 17.50 -43.16
CA LYS A 154 -21.07 17.74 -44.57
C LYS A 154 -20.33 19.04 -44.83
#